data_AF-A0A147EJI5-F1
#
_entry.id   AF-A0A147EJI5-F1
#
_cell.length_a   1.000
_cell.length_b   1.000
_cell.length_c   1.000
_cell.angle_alpha   90.00
_cell.angle_beta   90.00
_cell.angle_gamma   90.00
#
_symmetry.space_group_name_H-M   'P 1'
#
loop_
_entity.id
_entity.type
_entity.pdbx_description
1 polymer ?
#
loop_
_entity_poly.entity_id
_entity_poly.type
_entity_poly.pdbx_seq_one_letter_code
_entity_poly.pdbx_strand_id
1 'polypeptide(L)'
;MITMSDVLIDRPELESLGQYEFGWHDTDAAGAVAQRGINEDVVRGISALKSEPEWMLKTRLKGYQLFGRKPMPTWGADLSEIDFDNIKYFVRSTEKQAGSWEELPEEIRNTYEKLGIP
;
A
#
# COMPACT_ATOMS: atom_id res chain seq x y z
N MET A 1 -8.69 7.36 -22.01
CA MET A 1 -8.53 8.18 -20.80
C MET A 1 -9.82 8.97 -20.64
N ILE A 2 -10.67 8.58 -19.70
CA ILE A 2 -11.91 9.29 -19.38
C ILE A 2 -11.51 10.44 -18.46
N THR A 3 -11.82 11.67 -18.85
CA THR A 3 -11.49 12.87 -18.06
C THR A 3 -12.53 13.06 -16.96
N MET A 4 -12.19 13.74 -15.86
CA MET A 4 -13.17 14.07 -14.79
C MET A 4 -14.40 14.82 -15.33
N SER A 5 -14.23 15.55 -16.44
CA SER A 5 -15.31 16.17 -17.22
C SER A 5 -16.28 15.14 -17.82
N ASP A 6 -15.79 14.02 -18.35
CA ASP A 6 -16.62 12.98 -18.97
C ASP A 6 -17.48 12.22 -17.94
N VAL A 7 -16.96 12.02 -16.72
CA VAL A 7 -17.67 11.34 -15.61
C VAL A 7 -18.85 12.18 -15.09
N LEU A 8 -18.72 13.51 -15.12
CA LEU A 8 -19.76 14.43 -14.67
C LEU A 8 -20.89 14.56 -15.69
N ILE A 9 -20.59 14.42 -16.98
CA ILE A 9 -21.60 14.50 -18.07
C ILE A 9 -22.58 13.32 -18.01
N ASP A 10 -22.11 12.12 -17.67
CA ASP A 10 -22.95 10.90 -17.62
C ASP A 10 -23.77 10.76 -16.33
N ARG A 11 -23.47 11.55 -15.29
CA ARG A 11 -24.04 11.41 -13.93
C ARG A 11 -24.32 12.78 -13.29
N PRO A 12 -25.33 13.53 -13.77
CA PRO A 12 -25.65 14.86 -13.26
C PRO A 12 -26.01 14.87 -11.76
N GLU A 13 -26.45 13.74 -11.21
CA GLU A 13 -26.69 13.55 -9.77
C GLU A 13 -25.44 13.77 -8.88
N LEU A 14 -24.23 13.60 -9.43
CA LEU A 14 -22.98 13.76 -8.68
C LEU A 14 -22.61 15.22 -8.42
N GLU A 15 -23.10 16.17 -9.25
CA GLU A 15 -22.91 17.62 -8.98
C GLU A 15 -23.50 18.03 -7.63
N SER A 16 -24.59 17.36 -7.22
CA SER A 16 -25.31 17.67 -5.97
C SER A 16 -24.65 17.15 -4.70
N LEU A 17 -23.71 16.20 -4.81
CA LEU A 17 -23.05 15.57 -3.66
C LEU A 17 -21.94 16.45 -3.05
N GLY A 18 -21.63 17.59 -3.68
CA GLY A 18 -20.52 18.45 -3.29
C GLY A 18 -19.17 17.72 -3.40
N GLN A 19 -18.06 18.47 -3.30
CA GLN A 19 -16.82 17.79 -2.93
C GLN A 19 -17.00 17.31 -1.49
N TYR A 20 -16.75 16.03 -1.24
CA TYR A 20 -16.80 15.48 0.12
C TYR A 20 -15.91 16.36 1.03
N GLU A 21 -16.53 17.12 1.94
CA GLU A 21 -15.88 18.14 2.78
C GLU A 21 -14.77 17.56 3.69
N PHE A 22 -14.77 16.25 3.88
CA PHE A 22 -13.75 15.49 4.62
C PHE A 22 -12.85 14.64 3.70
N GLY A 23 -12.91 14.87 2.38
CA GLY A 23 -12.19 14.15 1.32
C GLY A 23 -10.74 14.57 1.12
N TRP A 24 -10.08 14.95 2.20
CA TRP A 24 -8.65 15.23 2.19
C TRP A 24 -7.92 13.91 2.04
N HIS A 25 -7.06 13.81 1.03
CA HIS A 25 -6.15 12.69 0.88
C HIS A 25 -4.75 13.17 1.19
N ASP A 26 -4.14 12.60 2.22
CA ASP A 26 -2.71 12.77 2.46
C ASP A 26 -1.95 12.15 1.27
N THR A 27 -0.83 12.77 0.88
CA THR A 27 -0.05 12.29 -0.26
C THR A 27 0.60 10.94 0.06
N ASP A 28 0.31 9.91 -0.74
CA ASP A 28 0.92 8.58 -0.60
C ASP A 28 2.31 8.51 -1.25
N ALA A 29 3.23 9.33 -0.74
CA ALA A 29 4.62 9.36 -1.25
C ALA A 29 5.29 7.99 -1.07
N ALA A 30 5.05 7.32 0.05
CA ALA A 30 5.63 6.00 0.33
C ALA A 30 5.13 4.92 -0.63
N GLY A 31 3.82 4.88 -0.90
CA GLY A 31 3.25 3.96 -1.87
C GLY A 31 3.70 4.30 -3.29
N ALA A 32 3.89 5.57 -3.64
CA ALA A 32 4.39 5.98 -4.96
C ALA A 32 5.78 5.41 -5.28
N VAL A 33 6.67 5.32 -4.29
CA VAL A 33 8.05 4.84 -4.44
C VAL A 33 8.19 3.32 -4.27
N ALA A 34 7.18 2.65 -3.70
CA ALA A 34 7.24 1.22 -3.43
C ALA A 34 7.44 0.38 -4.70
N GLN A 35 8.39 -0.55 -4.63
CA GLN A 35 8.72 -1.47 -5.71
C GLN A 35 7.54 -2.41 -6.00
N ARG A 36 7.23 -2.57 -7.29
CA ARG A 36 6.25 -3.54 -7.77
C ARG A 36 6.89 -4.89 -8.03
N GLY A 37 6.08 -5.93 -7.89
CA GLY A 37 6.49 -7.32 -8.11
C GLY A 37 7.17 -7.93 -6.90
N ILE A 38 7.38 -9.25 -7.00
CA ILE A 38 8.03 -10.04 -5.95
C ILE A 38 9.26 -10.73 -6.53
N ASN A 39 10.42 -10.39 -5.98
CA ASN A 39 11.67 -11.06 -6.26
C ASN A 39 12.51 -11.20 -4.97
N GLU A 40 13.65 -11.86 -5.09
CA GLU A 40 14.55 -12.07 -3.95
C GLU A 40 15.02 -10.76 -3.30
N ASP A 41 15.31 -9.74 -4.10
CA ASP A 41 15.77 -8.43 -3.61
C ASP A 41 14.68 -7.70 -2.83
N VAL A 42 13.42 -7.76 -3.30
CA VAL A 42 12.26 -7.23 -2.58
C VAL A 42 12.12 -7.94 -1.23
N VAL A 43 12.24 -9.26 -1.20
CA VAL A 43 12.14 -10.05 0.04
C VAL A 43 13.25 -9.68 1.03
N ARG A 44 14.50 -9.54 0.55
CA ARG A 44 15.65 -9.10 1.35
C ARG A 44 15.45 -7.67 1.86
N GLY A 45 14.98 -6.78 1.00
CA GLY A 45 14.66 -5.39 1.33
C GLY A 45 13.62 -5.29 2.45
N ILE A 46 12.52 -6.05 2.37
CA ILE A 46 11.50 -6.10 3.42
C ILE A 46 12.09 -6.54 4.76
N SER A 47 12.90 -7.60 4.74
CA SER A 47 13.56 -8.13 5.95
C SER A 47 14.50 -7.10 6.58
N ALA A 48 15.28 -6.39 5.77
CA ALA A 48 16.19 -5.34 6.20
C ALA A 48 15.44 -4.13 6.79
N LEU A 49 14.39 -3.66 6.10
CA LEU A 49 13.54 -2.55 6.57
C LEU A 49 12.82 -2.87 7.89
N LYS A 50 12.64 -4.16 8.21
CA LYS A 50 12.03 -4.62 9.46
C LYS A 50 13.05 -5.02 10.53
N SER A 51 14.35 -4.87 10.25
CA SER A 51 15.44 -5.27 11.16
C SER A 51 15.28 -6.72 11.65
N GLU A 52 14.86 -7.62 10.75
CA GLU A 52 14.56 -8.99 11.10
C GLU A 52 15.84 -9.82 11.33
N PRO A 53 15.81 -10.80 12.25
CA PRO A 53 16.92 -11.71 12.45
C PRO A 53 17.11 -12.65 11.24
N GLU A 54 18.32 -13.17 11.06
CA GLU A 54 18.71 -14.00 9.90
C GLU A 54 17.78 -15.20 9.66
N TRP A 55 17.25 -15.82 10.71
CA TRP A 55 16.35 -16.97 10.57
C TRP A 55 15.00 -16.58 9.94
N MET A 56 14.53 -15.35 10.16
CA MET A 56 13.33 -14.81 9.52
C MET A 56 13.57 -14.55 8.05
N LEU A 57 14.72 -13.95 7.69
CA LEU A 57 15.11 -13.76 6.28
C LEU A 57 15.13 -15.09 5.53
N LYS A 58 15.78 -16.12 6.09
CA LYS A 58 15.80 -17.48 5.51
C LYS A 58 14.40 -18.06 5.33
N THR A 59 13.51 -17.83 6.29
CA THR A 59 12.13 -18.29 6.22
C THR A 59 11.36 -17.60 5.08
N ARG A 60 11.54 -16.28 4.92
CA ARG A 60 10.94 -15.52 3.81
C ARG A 60 11.46 -15.99 2.45
N LEU A 61 12.77 -16.17 2.31
CA LEU A 61 13.39 -16.65 1.07
C LEU A 61 12.89 -18.05 0.71
N LYS A 62 12.74 -18.94 1.69
CA LYS A 62 12.12 -20.25 1.48
C LYS A 62 10.67 -20.12 1.01
N GLY A 63 9.90 -19.19 1.58
CA GLY A 63 8.53 -18.89 1.15
C GLY A 63 8.46 -18.43 -0.31
N TYR A 64 9.33 -17.49 -0.70
CA TYR A 64 9.42 -17.00 -2.08
C TYR A 64 9.80 -18.12 -3.08
N GLN A 65 10.79 -18.95 -2.74
CA GLN A 65 11.17 -20.10 -3.57
C GLN A 65 10.01 -21.11 -3.72
N LEU A 66 9.23 -21.33 -2.67
CA LEU A 66 8.05 -22.19 -2.74
C LEU A 66 6.96 -21.57 -3.61
N PHE A 67 6.71 -20.26 -3.48
CA PHE A 67 5.75 -19.54 -4.32
C PHE A 67 6.07 -19.72 -5.81
N GLY A 68 7.31 -19.46 -6.23
CA GLY A 68 7.70 -19.62 -7.64
C GLY A 68 7.68 -21.06 -8.16
N ARG A 69 7.65 -22.07 -7.28
CA ARG A 69 7.54 -23.49 -7.66
C ARG A 69 6.10 -23.99 -7.69
N LYS A 70 5.16 -23.31 -7.03
CA LYS A 70 3.77 -23.75 -6.96
C LYS A 70 3.05 -23.32 -8.24
N PRO A 71 2.36 -24.24 -8.93
CA PRO A 71 1.47 -23.84 -10.02
C PRO A 71 0.29 -23.03 -9.47
N MET A 72 -0.31 -22.20 -10.32
CA MET A 72 -1.55 -21.51 -9.99
C MET A 72 -2.63 -22.54 -9.63
N PRO A 73 -3.36 -22.36 -8.52
CA PRO A 73 -4.41 -23.28 -8.13
C PRO A 73 -5.55 -23.23 -9.16
N THR A 74 -6.13 -24.40 -9.45
CA THR A 74 -7.21 -24.57 -10.43
C THR A 74 -8.59 -24.67 -9.80
N TRP A 75 -8.69 -24.41 -8.49
CA TRP A 75 -9.92 -24.47 -7.72
C TRP A 75 -10.23 -23.09 -7.15
N GLY A 76 -11.52 -22.77 -7.00
CA GLY A 76 -11.96 -21.46 -6.49
C GLY A 76 -12.21 -20.44 -7.59
N ALA A 77 -11.94 -19.17 -7.29
CA ALA A 77 -12.05 -18.07 -8.25
C ALA A 77 -10.99 -18.21 -9.35
N ASP A 78 -11.28 -17.64 -10.53
CA ASP A 78 -10.29 -17.53 -11.59
C ASP A 78 -9.20 -16.54 -11.17
N LEU A 79 -7.95 -16.98 -11.30
CA LEU A 79 -6.76 -16.23 -10.94
C LEU A 79 -5.89 -15.91 -12.16
N SER A 80 -6.33 -16.24 -13.38
CA SER A 80 -5.54 -16.02 -14.60
C SER A 80 -5.23 -14.55 -14.85
N GLU A 81 -6.05 -13.64 -14.32
CA GLU A 81 -5.88 -12.20 -14.47
C GLU A 81 -4.94 -11.57 -13.43
N ILE A 82 -4.45 -12.35 -12.46
CA ILE A 82 -3.56 -11.80 -11.43
C ILE A 82 -2.17 -11.53 -12.02
N ASP A 83 -1.83 -10.26 -12.14
CA ASP A 83 -0.49 -9.78 -12.45
C ASP A 83 0.31 -9.54 -11.15
N PHE A 84 1.03 -10.58 -10.72
CA PHE A 84 1.87 -10.52 -9.51
C PHE A 84 3.01 -9.49 -9.64
N ASP A 85 3.51 -9.23 -10.84
CA ASP A 85 4.60 -8.29 -11.07
C ASP A 85 4.16 -6.84 -10.90
N ASN A 86 2.85 -6.59 -10.96
CA ASN A 86 2.28 -5.27 -10.73
C ASN A 86 1.83 -5.05 -9.27
N ILE A 87 1.90 -6.04 -8.38
CA ILE A 87 1.49 -5.88 -6.97
C ILE A 87 2.60 -5.18 -6.17
N LYS A 88 2.21 -4.23 -5.31
CA LYS A 88 3.09 -3.67 -4.27
C LYS A 88 2.98 -4.52 -3.01
N TYR A 89 3.95 -5.41 -2.78
CA TYR A 89 3.91 -6.34 -1.64
C TYR A 89 4.25 -5.71 -0.30
N PHE A 90 4.92 -4.57 -0.33
CA PHE A 90 5.31 -3.85 0.89
C PHE A 90 5.36 -2.35 0.64
N VAL A 91 4.68 -1.61 1.50
CA VAL A 91 4.75 -0.16 1.59
C VAL A 91 4.98 0.18 3.05
N ARG A 92 5.92 1.07 3.34
CA ARG A 92 6.18 1.59 4.68
C ARG A 92 6.03 3.10 4.62
N SER A 93 4.98 3.62 5.25
CA SER A 93 4.67 5.06 5.28
C SER A 93 5.58 5.84 6.23
N THR A 94 6.08 5.21 7.30
CA THR A 94 6.97 5.86 8.28
C THR A 94 8.15 4.96 8.66
N GLU A 95 9.33 5.57 8.82
CA GLU A 95 10.53 4.82 9.23
C GLU A 95 10.45 4.32 10.68
N LYS A 96 9.70 5.02 11.54
CA LYS A 96 9.60 4.73 12.97
C LYS A 96 8.15 4.73 13.43
N GLN A 97 7.83 3.79 14.31
CA GLN A 97 6.62 3.83 15.11
C GLN A 97 6.85 4.88 16.20
N ALA A 98 6.00 5.91 16.25
CA ALA A 98 6.07 6.92 17.30
C ALA A 98 5.60 6.30 18.62
N GLY A 99 6.40 6.46 19.68
CA GLY A 99 6.07 6.03 21.03
C GLY A 99 5.32 7.09 21.82
N SER A 100 5.35 8.34 21.38
CA SER A 100 4.62 9.46 21.98
C SER A 100 4.05 10.41 20.92
N TRP A 101 3.17 11.30 21.37
CA TRP A 101 2.54 12.31 20.51
C TRP A 101 3.56 13.24 19.85
N GLU A 102 4.61 13.61 20.57
CA GLU A 102 5.65 14.53 20.11
C GLU A 102 6.55 13.92 19.02
N GLU A 103 6.61 12.58 18.95
CA GLU A 103 7.39 11.84 17.96
C GLU A 103 6.65 11.64 16.63
N LEU A 104 5.36 11.99 16.57
CA LEU A 104 4.58 11.86 15.34
C LEU A 104 5.06 12.86 14.27
N PRO A 105 5.19 12.43 13.01
CA PRO A 105 5.38 13.33 11.89
C PRO A 105 4.31 14.44 11.88
N GLU A 106 4.71 15.64 11.47
CA GLU A 106 3.84 16.83 11.45
C GLU A 106 2.55 16.60 10.67
N GLU A 107 2.62 15.95 9.51
CA GLU A 107 1.45 15.62 8.70
C GLU A 107 0.43 14.76 9.46
N ILE A 108 0.90 13.74 10.20
CA ILE A 108 0.01 12.86 10.98
C ILE A 108 -0.62 13.63 12.15
N ARG A 109 0.14 14.47 12.85
CA ARG A 109 -0.40 15.31 13.94
C ARG A 109 -1.47 16.26 13.43
N ASN A 110 -1.20 16.94 12.31
CA ASN A 110 -2.15 17.85 11.68
C ASN A 110 -3.45 17.14 11.29
N THR A 111 -3.35 15.89 10.79
CA THR A 111 -4.54 15.08 10.48
C THR A 111 -5.31 14.72 11.75
N TYR A 112 -4.65 14.35 12.86
CA TYR A 112 -5.34 14.05 14.11
C TYR A 112 -5.99 15.29 14.74
N GLU A 113 -5.34 16.45 14.69
CA GLU A 113 -5.91 17.72 15.14
C GLU A 113 -7.16 18.10 14.35
N LYS A 114 -7.12 17.94 13.01
CA LYS A 114 -8.30 18.15 12.14
C LYS A 114 -9.44 17.20 12.46
N LEU A 115 -9.13 15.98 12.88
CA LEU A 115 -10.11 14.96 13.28
C LEU A 115 -10.58 15.12 14.74
N GLY A 116 -9.96 16.00 15.54
CA GLY A 116 -10.29 16.21 16.95
C GLY A 116 -9.90 15.04 17.85
N ILE A 117 -8.86 14.28 17.49
CA ILE A 117 -8.37 13.12 18.25
C ILE A 117 -7.28 13.60 19.23
N PRO A 118 -7.50 13.50 20.57
CA PRO A 118 -6.55 13.92 21.59
C PRO A 118 -5.40 12.91 21.82
#